data_AF-A0A7S3W2K6-F1
#
_entry.id   AF-A0A7S3W2K6-F1
#
_cell.length_a   1.000
_cell.length_b   1.000
_cell.length_c   1.000
_cell.angle_alpha   90.00
_cell.angle_beta   90.00
_cell.angle_gamma   90.00
#
_symmetry.space_group_name_H-M   'P 1'
#
loop_
_entity.id
_entity.type
_entity.pdbx_description
1 polymer ?
#
loop_
_entity_poly.entity_id
_entity_poly.type
_entity_poly.pdbx_seq_one_letter_code
_entity_poly.pdbx_strand_id
1 'polypeptide(L)'
;ILFGVLLFAWKRCGIDYTAILGVDGGRTNVHAVVRASTSLMGLNFSAFVLYWLALLGIVPHAHAWPASALLLTLAYLLWPFDHMAEWSDAAQRADCARCVGRVLLAGLVPTTFASSFVADILTSMPKLFIDLLQTSCIYLSGEALRSGDWDPQRRAFERGLSVCTGDTPAYRHAFALFSVLPFVLRAL
;
A
#
# COMPACT_ATOMS: atom_id res chain seq x y z
N ILE A 1 10.67 4.81 -6.65
CA ILE A 1 11.92 5.38 -7.22
C ILE A 1 11.64 6.60 -8.10
N LEU A 2 10.66 6.56 -9.01
CA LEU A 2 10.31 7.70 -9.89
C LEU A 2 9.87 8.99 -9.17
N PHE A 3 9.09 8.90 -8.10
CA PHE A 3 8.58 10.09 -7.37
C PHE A 3 9.68 10.97 -6.78
N GLY A 4 10.68 10.37 -6.13
CA GLY A 4 11.82 11.11 -5.56
C GLY A 4 12.67 11.80 -6.63
N VAL A 5 12.79 11.18 -7.81
CA VAL A 5 13.49 11.77 -8.96
C VAL A 5 12.70 12.95 -9.54
N LEU A 6 11.37 12.86 -9.60
CA LEU A 6 10.50 13.92 -10.09
C LEU A 6 10.57 15.17 -9.20
N LEU A 7 10.47 14.99 -7.87
CA LEU A 7 10.64 16.08 -6.91
C LEU A 7 12.04 16.68 -6.95
N PHE A 8 13.08 15.84 -7.12
CA PHE A 8 14.45 16.31 -7.28
C PHE A 8 14.63 17.15 -8.54
N ALA A 9 14.06 16.73 -9.68
CA ALA A 9 14.07 17.48 -10.93
C ALA A 9 13.33 18.82 -10.77
N TRP A 10 12.15 18.83 -10.15
CA TRP A 10 11.40 20.07 -9.86
C TRP A 10 12.22 21.04 -9.01
N LYS A 11 12.85 20.54 -7.95
CA LYS A 11 13.76 21.35 -7.12
C LYS A 11 14.93 21.90 -7.93
N ARG A 12 15.54 21.10 -8.81
CA ARG A 12 16.65 21.54 -9.68
C ARG A 12 16.24 22.57 -10.73
N CYS A 13 15.01 22.52 -11.20
CA CYS A 13 14.44 23.48 -12.14
C CYS A 13 13.86 24.73 -11.48
N GLY A 14 13.97 24.89 -10.14
CA GLY A 14 13.44 26.04 -9.42
C GLY A 14 11.91 26.09 -9.34
N ILE A 15 11.25 24.94 -9.54
CA ILE A 15 9.79 24.84 -9.42
C ILE A 15 9.43 24.79 -7.93
N ASP A 16 8.57 25.72 -7.50
CA ASP A 16 8.01 25.73 -6.15
C ASP A 16 6.95 24.61 -6.00
N TYR A 17 7.44 23.40 -5.77
CA TYR A 17 6.60 22.22 -5.58
C TYR A 17 5.74 22.32 -4.31
N THR A 18 6.15 23.12 -3.31
CA THR A 18 5.36 23.37 -2.10
C THR A 18 4.09 24.16 -2.40
N ALA A 19 4.19 25.22 -3.20
CA ALA A 19 3.03 25.97 -3.67
C ALA A 19 2.12 25.12 -4.56
N ILE A 20 2.70 24.33 -5.49
CA ILE A 20 1.93 23.48 -6.42
C ILE A 20 1.16 22.37 -5.69
N LEU A 21 1.79 21.74 -4.70
CA LEU A 21 1.15 20.68 -3.91
C LEU A 21 0.30 21.22 -2.76
N GLY A 22 0.30 22.55 -2.53
CA GLY A 22 -0.40 23.18 -1.42
C GLY A 22 0.13 22.73 -0.04
N VAL A 23 1.42 22.41 0.03
CA VAL A 23 2.08 21.93 1.25
C VAL A 23 2.93 23.05 1.84
N ASP A 24 2.78 23.30 3.14
CA ASP A 24 3.63 24.25 3.85
C ASP A 24 5.04 23.69 4.03
N GLY A 25 5.99 24.22 3.26
CA GLY A 25 7.40 23.83 3.30
C GLY A 25 8.07 24.06 4.66
N GLY A 26 7.56 25.00 5.47
CA GLY A 26 8.08 25.28 6.81
C GLY A 26 7.60 24.28 7.88
N ARG A 27 6.52 23.54 7.60
CA ARG A 27 5.94 22.55 8.51
C ARG A 27 6.20 21.10 8.12
N THR A 28 6.83 20.89 6.96
CA THR A 28 7.08 19.54 6.43
C THR A 28 8.40 19.00 6.95
N ASN A 29 8.32 18.03 7.86
CA ASN A 29 9.46 17.31 8.40
C ASN A 29 9.93 16.24 7.41
N VAL A 30 10.79 16.64 6.47
CA VAL A 30 11.34 15.74 5.44
C VAL A 30 12.08 14.55 6.06
N HIS A 31 12.74 14.75 7.21
CA HIS A 31 13.42 13.67 7.93
C HIS A 31 12.43 12.62 8.44
N ALA A 32 11.23 13.04 8.88
CA ALA A 32 10.17 12.11 9.28
C ALA A 32 9.69 11.24 8.10
N VAL A 33 9.58 11.82 6.89
CA VAL A 33 9.18 11.09 5.67
C VAL A 33 10.22 10.03 5.28
N VAL A 34 11.51 10.39 5.29
CA VAL A 34 12.60 9.45 4.98
C VAL A 34 12.65 8.35 6.03
N ARG A 35 12.63 8.71 7.32
CA ARG A 35 12.58 7.75 8.44
C ARG A 35 11.40 6.80 8.30
N ALA A 36 10.20 7.31 8.04
CA ALA A 36 9.01 6.49 7.84
C ALA A 36 9.16 5.49 6.69
N SER A 37 9.66 5.96 5.54
CA SER A 37 9.88 5.12 4.38
C SER A 37 10.92 4.02 4.65
N THR A 38 12.05 4.37 5.27
CA THR A 38 13.13 3.42 5.59
C THR A 38 12.68 2.42 6.66
N SER A 39 12.00 2.86 7.71
CA SER A 39 11.49 1.99 8.77
C SER A 39 10.46 0.99 8.23
N LEU A 40 9.50 1.45 7.44
CA LEU A 40 8.49 0.56 6.83
C LEU A 40 9.12 -0.44 5.85
N MET A 41 10.12 -0.01 5.07
CA MET A 41 10.88 -0.92 4.21
C MET A 41 11.62 -1.96 5.05
N GLY A 42 12.31 -1.54 6.12
CA GLY A 42 13.03 -2.44 7.03
C GLY A 42 12.12 -3.47 7.70
N LEU A 43 10.96 -3.03 8.19
CA LEU A 43 9.95 -3.91 8.81
C LEU A 43 9.45 -4.97 7.82
N ASN A 44 8.98 -4.53 6.64
CA ASN A 44 8.43 -5.44 5.63
C ASN A 44 9.49 -6.38 5.06
N PHE A 45 10.69 -5.87 4.78
CA PHE A 45 11.78 -6.69 4.26
C PHE A 45 12.24 -7.74 5.27
N SER A 46 12.35 -7.38 6.55
CA SER A 46 12.73 -8.34 7.61
C SER A 46 11.69 -9.45 7.75
N ALA A 47 10.40 -9.10 7.77
CA ALA A 47 9.32 -10.08 7.82
C ALA A 47 9.28 -10.98 6.58
N PHE A 48 9.58 -10.44 5.39
CA PHE A 48 9.71 -11.22 4.17
C PHE A 48 10.88 -12.22 4.23
N VAL A 49 12.05 -11.80 4.73
CA VAL A 49 13.20 -12.70 4.91
C VAL A 49 12.86 -13.80 5.90
N LEU A 50 12.24 -13.48 7.04
CA LEU A 50 11.82 -14.46 8.04
C LEU A 50 10.76 -15.43 7.50
N TYR A 51 9.83 -14.95 6.68
CA TYR A 51 8.88 -15.79 5.97
C TYR A 51 9.59 -16.81 5.07
N TRP A 52 10.56 -16.36 4.26
CA TRP A 52 11.34 -17.26 3.41
C TRP A 52 12.15 -18.27 4.21
N LEU A 53 12.81 -17.85 5.29
CA LEU A 53 13.53 -18.77 6.18
C LEU A 53 12.58 -19.78 6.84
N ALA A 54 11.35 -19.38 7.14
CA ALA A 54 10.34 -20.29 7.66
C ALA A 54 9.85 -21.30 6.61
N LEU A 55 9.71 -20.90 5.35
CA LEU A 55 9.43 -21.83 4.25
C LEU A 55 10.57 -22.84 4.02
N LEU A 56 11.81 -22.46 4.32
CA LEU A 56 12.98 -23.35 4.29
C LEU A 56 13.11 -24.24 5.54
N GLY A 57 12.19 -24.14 6.49
CA GLY A 57 12.21 -24.92 7.74
C GLY A 57 13.25 -24.46 8.76
N ILE A 58 13.87 -23.29 8.56
CA ILE A 58 14.89 -22.75 9.47
C ILE A 58 14.24 -22.06 10.68
N VAL A 59 13.10 -21.40 10.47
CA VAL A 59 12.36 -20.64 11.49
C VAL A 59 10.94 -21.19 11.61
N PRO A 60 10.39 -21.37 12.82
CA PRO A 60 9.03 -21.89 12.96
C PRO A 60 7.96 -20.84 12.58
N HIS A 61 6.73 -21.30 12.35
CA HIS A 61 5.54 -20.47 12.13
C HIS A 61 5.58 -19.56 10.88
N ALA A 62 5.64 -20.14 9.68
CA ALA A 62 5.65 -19.39 8.42
C ALA A 62 4.52 -18.34 8.31
N HIS A 63 3.30 -18.67 8.76
CA HIS A 63 2.16 -17.75 8.67
C HIS A 63 2.25 -16.53 9.60
N ALA A 64 3.06 -16.59 10.66
CA ALA A 64 3.17 -15.50 11.62
C ALA A 64 3.89 -14.28 11.04
N TRP A 65 4.85 -14.49 10.12
CA TRP A 65 5.67 -13.41 9.57
C TRP A 65 4.90 -12.46 8.66
N PRO A 66 4.11 -12.92 7.67
CA PRO A 66 3.23 -12.04 6.89
C PRO A 66 2.21 -11.29 7.76
N ALA A 67 1.64 -11.96 8.77
CA ALA A 67 0.72 -11.31 9.71
C ALA A 67 1.42 -10.22 10.54
N SER A 68 2.65 -10.49 11.01
CA SER A 68 3.44 -9.50 11.75
C SER A 68 3.81 -8.30 10.90
N ALA A 69 4.13 -8.49 9.61
CA ALA A 69 4.41 -7.40 8.68
C ALA A 69 3.24 -6.42 8.59
N LEU A 70 2.02 -6.96 8.46
CA LEU A 70 0.79 -6.18 8.42
C LEU A 70 0.57 -5.43 9.74
N LEU A 71 0.61 -6.15 10.87
CA LEU A 71 0.36 -5.56 12.20
C LEU A 71 1.38 -4.48 12.55
N LEU A 72 2.67 -4.71 12.28
CA LEU A 72 3.73 -3.75 12.54
C LEU A 72 3.62 -2.53 11.63
N THR A 73 3.25 -2.72 10.36
CA THR A 73 2.99 -1.61 9.43
C THR A 73 1.81 -0.77 9.90
N LEU A 74 0.71 -1.38 10.34
CA LEU A 74 -0.45 -0.69 10.88
C LEU A 74 -0.12 0.03 12.19
N ALA A 75 0.61 -0.61 13.10
CA ALA A 75 1.07 0.00 14.35
C ALA A 75 1.96 1.22 14.07
N TYR A 76 2.88 1.12 13.10
CA TYR A 76 3.73 2.23 12.68
C TYR A 76 2.93 3.38 12.03
N LEU A 77 1.85 3.04 11.32
CA LEU A 77 0.98 4.03 10.68
C LEU A 77 0.14 4.80 11.72
N LEU A 78 -0.26 4.13 12.80
CA LEU A 78 -1.07 4.72 13.86
C LEU A 78 -0.25 5.45 14.93
N TRP A 79 1.02 5.11 15.12
CA TRP A 79 1.87 5.73 16.14
C TRP A 79 2.35 7.12 15.70
N PRO A 80 1.92 8.22 16.37
CA PRO A 80 2.47 9.53 16.11
C PRO A 80 3.85 9.61 16.77
N PHE A 81 4.90 9.73 15.95
CA PHE A 81 6.28 9.83 16.45
C PHE A 81 6.63 11.25 16.91
N ASP A 82 5.65 12.03 17.39
CA ASP A 82 5.80 13.43 17.83
C ASP A 82 6.45 13.55 19.22
N HIS A 83 7.67 13.03 19.33
CA HIS A 83 8.44 13.05 20.57
C HIS A 83 9.06 14.43 20.88
N MET A 84 9.12 15.33 19.90
CA MET A 84 9.65 16.68 20.04
C MET A 84 8.60 17.70 19.62
N ALA A 85 8.55 18.84 20.30
CA ALA A 85 7.56 19.90 20.05
C ALA A 85 7.66 20.51 18.63
N GLU A 86 8.81 20.37 17.98
CA GLU A 86 9.05 20.81 16.60
C GLU A 86 8.50 19.82 15.56
N TRP A 87 8.20 18.58 15.97
CA TRP A 87 7.70 17.56 15.06
C TRP A 87 6.18 17.61 14.99
N SER A 88 5.67 17.54 13.77
CA SER A 88 4.26 17.67 13.43
C SER A 88 3.78 16.47 12.60
N ASP A 89 4.31 15.28 12.92
CA ASP A 89 4.06 14.03 12.21
C ASP A 89 2.57 13.67 12.25
N ALA A 90 1.85 13.90 13.36
CA ALA A 90 0.40 13.68 13.43
C ALA A 90 -0.38 14.59 12.48
N ALA A 91 0.00 15.86 12.38
CA ALA A 91 -0.63 16.81 11.46
C ALA A 91 -0.37 16.41 10.00
N GLN A 92 0.88 16.05 9.67
CA GLN A 92 1.24 15.57 8.33
C GLN A 92 0.47 14.30 7.95
N ARG A 93 0.28 13.37 8.89
CA ARG A 93 -0.52 12.16 8.66
C ARG A 93 -2.00 12.47 8.45
N ALA A 94 -2.56 13.39 9.24
CA ALA A 94 -3.94 13.82 9.07
C ALA A 94 -4.16 14.49 7.71
N ASP A 95 -3.21 15.32 7.25
CA ASP A 95 -3.28 15.96 5.93
C ASP A 95 -3.10 14.96 4.79
N CYS A 96 -2.22 13.97 4.95
CA CYS A 96 -2.12 12.84 4.02
C CYS A 96 -3.43 12.05 3.94
N ALA A 97 -4.03 11.70 5.08
CA ALA A 97 -5.31 10.99 5.15
C ALA A 97 -6.45 11.82 4.54
N ARG A 98 -6.48 13.13 4.74
CA ARG A 98 -7.43 14.04 4.07
C ARG A 98 -7.21 14.07 2.56
N CYS A 99 -5.96 14.09 2.10
CA CYS A 99 -5.63 14.07 0.67
C CYS A 99 -6.11 12.77 0.02
N VAL A 100 -5.79 11.62 0.62
CA VAL A 100 -6.30 10.31 0.17
C VAL A 100 -7.83 10.26 0.24
N GLY A 101 -8.45 10.76 1.31
CA GLY A 101 -9.90 10.84 1.43
C GLY A 101 -10.54 11.69 0.33
N ARG A 102 -9.93 12.81 -0.05
CA ARG A 102 -10.37 13.63 -1.20
C ARG A 102 -10.23 12.89 -2.52
N VAL A 103 -9.16 12.11 -2.69
CA VAL A 103 -9.01 11.22 -3.87
C VAL A 103 -10.11 10.18 -3.92
N LEU A 104 -10.47 9.56 -2.79
CA LEU A 104 -11.56 8.58 -2.70
C LEU A 104 -12.96 9.17 -2.87
N LEU A 105 -13.10 10.49 -2.66
CA LEU A 105 -14.35 11.24 -2.84
C LEU A 105 -14.30 12.14 -4.08
N ALA A 106 -13.41 11.84 -5.04
CA ALA A 106 -13.33 12.56 -6.30
C ALA A 106 -14.71 12.57 -7.00
N GLY A 107 -15.12 13.73 -7.50
CA GLY A 107 -16.47 13.99 -8.04
C GLY A 107 -17.51 14.49 -7.02
N LEU A 108 -17.27 14.36 -5.71
CA LEU A 108 -18.13 14.91 -4.65
C LEU A 108 -17.54 16.16 -3.97
N VAL A 109 -16.22 16.32 -4.04
CA VAL A 109 -15.46 17.40 -3.41
C VAL A 109 -14.55 18.06 -4.45
N PRO A 110 -14.33 19.39 -4.39
CA PRO A 110 -13.42 20.06 -5.32
C PRO A 110 -12.02 19.42 -5.32
N THR A 111 -11.57 19.02 -6.51
CA THR A 111 -10.26 18.41 -6.70
C THR A 111 -9.18 19.47 -6.77
N THR A 112 -8.04 19.21 -6.12
CA THR A 112 -6.82 20.02 -6.22
C THR A 112 -5.78 19.29 -7.04
N PHE A 113 -4.75 20.02 -7.50
CA PHE A 113 -3.61 19.40 -8.17
C PHE A 113 -3.00 18.27 -7.32
N ALA A 114 -2.85 18.49 -6.01
CA ALA A 114 -2.32 17.48 -5.09
C ALA A 114 -3.17 16.20 -5.06
N SER A 115 -4.51 16.29 -5.04
CA SER A 115 -5.35 15.09 -5.10
C SER A 115 -5.23 14.38 -6.44
N SER A 116 -5.25 15.09 -7.57
CA SER A 116 -5.09 14.47 -8.89
C SER A 116 -3.72 13.81 -9.05
N PHE A 117 -2.67 14.45 -8.52
CA PHE A 117 -1.31 13.93 -8.53
C PHE A 117 -1.17 12.67 -7.65
N VAL A 118 -1.77 12.64 -6.46
CA VAL A 118 -1.81 11.44 -5.61
C VAL A 118 -2.63 10.32 -6.27
N ALA A 119 -3.74 10.65 -6.93
CA ALA A 119 -4.53 9.67 -7.68
C ALA A 119 -3.74 9.04 -8.84
N ASP A 120 -2.91 9.82 -9.54
CA ASP A 120 -2.02 9.32 -10.59
C ASP A 120 -0.99 8.33 -10.01
N ILE A 121 -0.38 8.65 -8.86
CA ILE A 121 0.54 7.74 -8.18
C ILE A 121 -0.17 6.43 -7.82
N LEU A 122 -1.34 6.49 -7.20
CA LEU A 122 -2.09 5.28 -6.83
C LEU A 122 -2.41 4.45 -8.08
N THR A 123 -2.94 5.07 -9.12
CA THR A 123 -3.30 4.38 -10.38
C THR A 123 -2.09 3.88 -11.19
N SER A 124 -0.89 4.42 -10.95
CA SER A 124 0.37 3.96 -11.55
C SER A 124 0.92 2.65 -10.95
N MET A 125 0.25 2.05 -9.97
CA MET A 125 0.62 0.78 -9.35
C MET A 125 -0.29 -0.40 -9.77
N PRO A 126 -0.50 -0.65 -11.08
CA PRO A 126 -1.48 -1.65 -11.55
C PRO A 126 -1.15 -3.06 -11.05
N LYS A 127 0.13 -3.39 -10.89
CA LYS A 127 0.57 -4.68 -10.37
C LYS A 127 0.10 -4.93 -8.93
N LEU A 128 0.14 -3.89 -8.09
CA LEU A 128 -0.33 -3.98 -6.70
C LEU A 128 -1.84 -4.22 -6.64
N PHE A 129 -2.62 -3.57 -7.53
CA PHE A 129 -4.07 -3.80 -7.61
C PHE A 129 -4.42 -5.18 -8.14
N ILE A 130 -3.64 -5.74 -9.08
CA ILE A 130 -3.83 -7.12 -9.55
C ILE A 130 -3.52 -8.10 -8.42
N ASP A 131 -2.42 -7.90 -7.68
CA ASP A 131 -2.05 -8.76 -6.56
C ASP A 131 -3.11 -8.70 -5.44
N LEU A 132 -3.62 -7.50 -5.12
CA LEU A 132 -4.73 -7.32 -4.17
C LEU A 132 -6.02 -7.98 -4.66
N LEU A 133 -6.38 -7.81 -5.93
CA LEU A 133 -7.55 -8.44 -6.54
C LEU A 133 -7.49 -9.96 -6.40
N GLN A 134 -6.38 -10.58 -6.79
CA GLN A 134 -6.19 -12.02 -6.73
C GLN A 134 -6.19 -12.51 -5.28
N THR A 135 -5.43 -11.85 -4.41
CA THR A 135 -5.35 -12.21 -2.99
C THR A 135 -6.71 -12.10 -2.31
N SER A 136 -7.37 -10.93 -2.40
CA SER A 136 -8.69 -10.73 -1.80
C SER A 136 -9.72 -11.74 -2.30
N CYS A 137 -9.71 -12.07 -3.60
CA CYS A 137 -10.66 -13.04 -4.11
C CYS A 137 -10.43 -14.46 -3.58
N ILE A 138 -9.16 -14.90 -3.48
CA ILE A 138 -8.80 -16.21 -2.93
C ILE A 138 -9.22 -16.34 -1.45
N TYR A 139 -9.08 -15.27 -0.67
CA TYR A 139 -9.52 -15.26 0.73
C TYR A 139 -11.05 -15.15 0.87
N LEU A 140 -11.72 -14.30 0.08
CA LEU A 140 -13.17 -14.12 0.12
C LEU A 140 -13.95 -15.35 -0.35
N SER A 141 -13.40 -16.10 -1.31
CA SER A 141 -13.98 -17.38 -1.77
C SER A 141 -13.78 -18.52 -0.76
N GLY A 142 -12.92 -18.32 0.25
CA GLY A 142 -12.53 -19.36 1.21
C GLY A 142 -11.58 -20.39 0.61
N GLU A 143 -11.08 -20.18 -0.61
CA GLU A 143 -10.19 -21.13 -1.29
C GLU A 143 -8.82 -21.21 -0.60
N ALA A 144 -8.34 -20.11 -0.02
CA ALA A 144 -7.16 -20.08 0.85
C ALA A 144 -7.26 -21.04 2.05
N LEU A 145 -8.47 -21.29 2.55
CA LEU A 145 -8.72 -22.15 3.71
C LEU A 145 -8.95 -23.62 3.30
N ARG A 146 -9.07 -23.88 2.00
CA ARG A 146 -9.40 -25.20 1.42
C ARG A 146 -8.27 -25.80 0.58
N SER A 147 -7.20 -25.04 0.34
CA SER A 147 -5.97 -25.57 -0.26
C SER A 147 -5.43 -26.67 0.65
N GLY A 148 -5.35 -27.90 0.12
CA GLY A 148 -4.82 -29.03 0.89
C GLY A 148 -3.33 -28.86 1.18
N ASP A 149 -2.75 -29.85 1.86
CA ASP A 149 -1.33 -29.81 2.21
C ASP A 149 -0.45 -29.82 0.95
N TRP A 150 0.76 -29.29 1.10
CA TRP A 150 1.78 -29.35 0.06
C TRP A 150 2.34 -30.77 -0.02
N ASP A 151 2.22 -31.42 -1.18
CA ASP A 151 2.86 -32.71 -1.44
C ASP A 151 4.29 -32.47 -1.95
N PRO A 152 5.34 -32.75 -1.14
CA PRO A 152 6.72 -32.51 -1.51
C PRO A 152 7.22 -33.46 -2.62
N GLN A 153 6.60 -34.62 -2.81
CA GLN A 153 6.99 -35.58 -3.86
C GLN A 153 6.46 -35.14 -5.23
N ARG A 154 5.21 -34.63 -5.27
CA ARG A 154 4.59 -34.14 -6.50
C ARG A 154 4.94 -32.67 -6.80
N ARG A 155 5.53 -31.96 -5.85
CA ARG A 155 5.77 -30.51 -5.90
C ARG A 155 4.50 -29.75 -6.28
N ALA A 156 3.39 -30.15 -5.67
CA ALA A 156 2.06 -29.59 -5.93
C ALA A 156 1.23 -29.61 -4.65
N PHE A 157 0.27 -28.69 -4.53
CA PHE A 157 -0.75 -28.76 -3.49
C PHE A 157 -1.77 -29.85 -3.84
N GLU A 158 -2.26 -30.59 -2.85
CA GLU A 158 -3.30 -31.62 -3.02
C GLU A 158 -4.56 -31.08 -3.72
N ARG A 159 -4.86 -29.81 -3.47
CA ARG A 159 -5.77 -28.99 -4.28
C ARG A 159 -5.07 -27.71 -4.69
N GLY A 160 -4.96 -27.49 -5.99
CA GLY A 160 -4.53 -26.21 -6.53
C GLY A 160 -5.53 -25.11 -6.17
N LEU A 161 -5.03 -23.89 -5.97
CA LEU A 161 -5.86 -22.70 -5.84
C LEU A 161 -6.63 -22.50 -7.15
N SER A 162 -7.96 -22.51 -7.09
CA SER A 162 -8.75 -22.09 -8.22
C SER A 162 -8.57 -20.58 -8.39
N VAL A 163 -7.97 -20.17 -9.51
CA VAL A 163 -7.82 -18.75 -9.81
C VAL A 163 -9.22 -18.19 -10.00
N CYS A 164 -9.58 -17.20 -9.21
CA CYS A 164 -10.87 -16.53 -9.33
C CYS A 164 -11.10 -16.04 -10.76
N THR A 165 -12.17 -16.53 -11.40
CA THR A 165 -12.62 -16.10 -12.72
C THR A 165 -13.80 -15.12 -12.60
N GLY A 166 -14.09 -14.44 -13.71
CA GLY A 166 -15.15 -13.42 -13.83
C GLY A 166 -16.54 -13.84 -13.34
N ASP A 167 -16.81 -15.14 -13.31
CA ASP A 167 -18.13 -15.68 -12.97
C ASP A 167 -18.41 -15.66 -11.47
N THR A 168 -17.38 -15.61 -10.63
CA THR A 168 -17.56 -15.64 -9.17
C THR A 168 -17.98 -14.27 -8.60
N PRO A 169 -18.96 -14.21 -7.67
CA PRO A 169 -19.37 -12.94 -7.06
C PRO A 169 -18.22 -12.29 -6.28
N ALA A 170 -17.36 -13.08 -5.64
CA ALA A 170 -16.16 -12.60 -4.95
C ALA A 170 -15.20 -11.87 -5.89
N TYR A 171 -14.98 -12.41 -7.11
CA TYR A 171 -14.17 -11.73 -8.12
C TYR A 171 -14.80 -10.42 -8.56
N ARG A 172 -16.12 -10.38 -8.82
CA ARG A 172 -16.80 -9.13 -9.24
C ARG A 172 -16.69 -8.03 -8.19
N HIS A 173 -16.83 -8.36 -6.90
CA HIS A 173 -16.66 -7.40 -5.81
C HIS A 173 -15.22 -6.90 -5.72
N ALA A 174 -14.24 -7.80 -5.73
CA ALA A 174 -12.83 -7.42 -5.69
C ALA A 174 -12.41 -6.63 -6.93
N PHE A 175 -12.92 -6.97 -8.12
CA PHE A 175 -12.66 -6.29 -9.37
C PHE A 175 -13.24 -4.86 -9.36
N ALA A 176 -14.48 -4.70 -8.89
CA ALA A 176 -15.06 -3.36 -8.75
C ALA A 176 -14.24 -2.49 -7.80
N LEU A 177 -13.79 -3.05 -6.67
CA LEU A 177 -13.04 -2.34 -5.64
C LEU A 177 -11.61 -1.96 -6.07
N PHE A 178 -10.89 -2.88 -6.71
CA PHE A 178 -9.45 -2.70 -7.00
C PHE A 178 -9.15 -2.34 -8.46
N SER A 179 -10.05 -2.60 -9.40
CA SER A 179 -9.81 -2.38 -10.83
C SER A 179 -10.73 -1.34 -11.47
N VAL A 180 -11.89 -1.04 -10.89
CA VAL A 180 -12.81 -0.02 -11.44
C VAL A 180 -12.77 1.26 -10.62
N LEU A 181 -12.87 1.15 -9.29
CA LEU A 181 -12.88 2.30 -8.39
C LEU A 181 -11.69 3.25 -8.62
N PRO A 182 -10.42 2.79 -8.74
CA PRO A 182 -9.30 3.72 -8.92
C PRO A 182 -9.38 4.55 -10.21
N PHE A 183 -9.98 4.01 -11.28
CA PHE A 183 -10.13 4.72 -12.56
C PHE A 183 -11.34 5.65 -12.55
N VAL A 184 -12.43 5.27 -11.89
CA VAL A 184 -13.58 6.16 -11.67
C VAL A 184 -13.14 7.38 -10.86
N LEU A 185 -12.34 7.18 -9.82
CA LEU A 185 -11.77 8.27 -9.02
C LEU A 185 -10.81 9.19 -9.80
N ARG A 186 -10.25 8.71 -10.91
CA ARG A 186 -9.39 9.50 -11.80
C ARG A 186 -10.17 10.27 -12.86
N ALA A 187 -11.29 9.71 -13.32
CA ALA A 187 -12.10 10.28 -14.40
C ALA A 187 -13.09 11.36 -13.92
N LEU A 188 -13.38 11.39 -12.62
CA LEU A 188 -14.19 12.40 -11.92
C LEU A 188 -13.34 13.57 -11.44
#